data_AF-A0A3D5RQU1-F1
#
_entry.id   AF-A0A3D5RQU1-F1
#
_cell.length_a   1.000
_cell.length_b   1.000
_cell.length_c   1.000
_cell.angle_alpha   90.00
_cell.angle_beta   90.00
_cell.angle_gamma   90.00
#
_symmetry.space_group_name_H-M   'P 1'
#
loop_
_entity.id
_entity.type
_entity.pdbx_description
1 polymer ?
#
loop_
_entity_poly.entity_id
_entity_poly.type
_entity_poly.pdbx_seq_one_letter_code
_entity_poly.pdbx_strand_id
1 'polypeptide(L)'
;MLSGPITATLFERGAFDASDRYAVATALAAFSIGLPAYVLVKALAPGFFGRYDTMTPVKISVVSLVINVVFALILMRVFGHFGIALATSLSAWINAGALAVVLFRRGHFRLDPRLIHRFPRIILATVIMMGTLGIARWVVDSIVGPVFGANGAAAGPEFMRVIILAFLITTGVIVFVLSAIAIGAAEKSDLDQLRRSTAVSNKESTTP
;
A
#
# COMPACT_ATOMS: atom_id res chain seq x y z
N MET A 1 7.54 -6.15 -6.19
CA MET A 1 8.17 -6.05 -7.53
C MET A 1 9.04 -4.80 -7.68
N LEU A 2 8.57 -3.62 -7.25
CA LEU A 2 9.34 -2.37 -7.31
C LEU A 2 10.25 -2.11 -6.09
N SER A 3 10.11 -2.86 -5.00
CA SER A 3 10.93 -2.64 -3.79
C SER A 3 12.43 -2.68 -4.08
N GLY A 4 12.88 -3.67 -4.84
CA GLY A 4 14.26 -3.75 -5.33
C GLY A 4 14.70 -2.46 -6.02
N PRO A 5 14.11 -2.09 -7.19
CA PRO A 5 14.44 -0.84 -7.89
C PRO A 5 14.38 0.43 -7.04
N ILE A 6 13.37 0.57 -6.17
CA ILE A 6 13.23 1.73 -5.27
C ILE A 6 14.40 1.79 -4.30
N THR A 7 14.68 0.69 -3.59
CA THR A 7 15.79 0.63 -2.62
C THR A 7 17.13 0.85 -3.30
N ALA A 8 17.29 0.25 -4.48
CA ALA A 8 18.47 0.40 -5.31
C ALA A 8 18.71 1.90 -5.61
N THR A 9 17.74 2.59 -6.23
CA THR A 9 17.87 3.99 -6.61
C THR A 9 18.03 4.93 -5.41
N LEU A 10 17.37 4.65 -4.29
CA LEU A 10 17.38 5.53 -3.12
C LEU A 10 18.58 5.36 -2.22
N PHE A 11 19.12 4.15 -2.07
CA PHE A 11 20.10 3.85 -1.02
C PHE A 11 21.43 3.31 -1.52
N GLU A 12 21.48 2.60 -2.66
CA GLU A 12 22.71 1.96 -3.17
C GLU A 12 23.67 3.01 -3.76
N ARG A 13 24.41 3.66 -2.86
CA ARG A 13 25.48 4.65 -3.08
C ARG A 13 26.53 4.55 -1.97
N GLY A 14 27.80 4.78 -2.31
CA GLY A 14 28.88 4.83 -1.32
C GLY A 14 29.06 3.50 -0.58
N ALA A 15 28.83 3.51 0.74
CA ALA A 15 29.02 2.35 1.62
C ALA A 15 27.85 1.34 1.60
N PHE A 16 26.74 1.67 0.94
CA PHE A 16 25.57 0.80 0.88
C PHE A 16 25.65 -0.13 -0.33
N ASP A 17 25.77 -1.42 -0.07
CA ASP A 17 26.04 -2.42 -1.11
C ASP A 17 24.79 -3.17 -1.60
N ALA A 18 24.99 -4.13 -2.51
CA ALA A 18 23.91 -4.93 -3.07
C ALA A 18 23.25 -5.87 -2.04
N SER A 19 23.95 -6.23 -0.97
CA SER A 19 23.45 -7.09 0.11
C SER A 19 22.53 -6.31 1.06
N ASP A 20 22.90 -5.08 1.42
CA ASP A 20 22.07 -4.15 2.20
C ASP A 20 20.78 -3.82 1.45
N ARG A 21 20.89 -3.60 0.13
CA ARG A 21 19.75 -3.39 -0.75
C ARG A 21 18.77 -4.56 -0.70
N TYR A 22 19.27 -5.79 -0.75
CA TYR A 22 18.41 -6.96 -0.69
C TYR A 22 17.67 -7.07 0.66
N ALA A 23 18.38 -6.81 1.77
CA ALA A 23 17.79 -6.82 3.10
C ALA A 23 16.67 -5.77 3.25
N VAL A 24 16.90 -4.54 2.78
CA VAL A 24 15.90 -3.47 2.84
C VAL A 24 14.74 -3.73 1.85
N ALA A 25 15.02 -4.20 0.64
CA ALA A 25 14.00 -4.46 -0.37
C ALA A 25 13.02 -5.58 0.04
N THR A 26 13.50 -6.60 0.76
CA THR A 26 12.66 -7.68 1.30
C THR A 26 11.82 -7.20 2.48
N ALA A 27 12.38 -6.39 3.39
CA ALA A 27 11.61 -5.77 4.47
C ALA A 27 10.50 -4.83 3.92
N LEU A 28 10.82 -4.02 2.92
CA LEU A 28 9.85 -3.13 2.26
C LEU A 28 8.71 -3.90 1.58
N ALA A 29 9.03 -5.04 0.97
CA ALA A 29 8.02 -5.93 0.39
C ALA A 29 7.09 -6.50 1.47
N ALA A 30 7.62 -6.93 2.62
CA ALA A 30 6.81 -7.40 3.74
C ALA A 30 5.89 -6.30 4.30
N PHE A 31 6.36 -5.06 4.43
CA PHE A 31 5.53 -3.93 4.89
C PHE A 31 4.40 -3.58 3.93
N SER A 32 4.62 -3.77 2.63
CA SER A 32 3.61 -3.47 1.61
C SER A 32 2.34 -4.33 1.77
N ILE A 33 2.47 -5.54 2.34
CA ILE A 33 1.33 -6.42 2.66
C ILE A 33 0.47 -5.82 3.79
N GLY A 34 1.05 -5.03 4.69
CA GLY A 34 0.35 -4.39 5.81
C GLY A 34 -0.35 -3.08 5.44
N LEU A 35 0.00 -2.44 4.32
CA LEU A 35 -0.57 -1.15 3.93
C LEU A 35 -2.11 -1.15 3.83
N PRO A 36 -2.77 -2.14 3.19
CA PRO A 36 -4.24 -2.18 3.15
C PRO A 36 -4.87 -2.28 4.54
N ALA A 37 -4.24 -3.01 5.47
CA ALA A 37 -4.72 -3.14 6.83
C ALA A 37 -4.65 -1.80 7.58
N TYR A 38 -3.58 -1.03 7.41
CA TYR A 38 -3.47 0.31 8.01
C TYR A 38 -4.54 1.28 7.48
N VAL A 39 -4.83 1.22 6.17
CA VAL A 39 -5.93 1.99 5.58
C VAL A 39 -7.27 1.57 6.19
N LEU A 40 -7.49 0.26 6.36
CA LEU A 40 -8.72 -0.27 6.96
C LEU A 40 -8.89 0.17 8.42
N VAL A 41 -7.84 0.13 9.24
CA VAL A 41 -7.86 0.64 10.62
C VAL A 41 -8.27 2.12 10.64
N LYS A 42 -7.68 2.96 9.78
CA LYS A 42 -8.01 4.39 9.68
C LYS A 42 -9.45 4.63 9.19
N ALA A 43 -9.96 3.79 8.29
CA ALA A 43 -11.34 3.89 7.80
C ALA A 43 -12.37 3.41 8.85
N LEU A 44 -12.01 2.42 9.68
CA LEU A 44 -12.89 1.86 10.70
C LEU A 44 -12.94 2.71 11.97
N ALA A 45 -11.85 3.40 12.34
CA ALA A 45 -11.76 4.17 13.58
C ALA A 45 -12.86 5.24 13.75
N PRO A 46 -13.22 6.06 12.75
CA PRO A 46 -14.34 7.01 12.84
C PRO A 46 -15.69 6.34 13.16
N GLY A 47 -15.88 5.08 12.76
CA GLY A 47 -17.09 4.31 13.07
C GLY A 47 -17.31 4.06 14.56
N PHE A 48 -16.24 4.10 15.36
CA PHE A 48 -16.30 3.99 16.83
C PHE A 48 -16.43 5.37 17.48
N PHE A 49 -15.66 6.36 17.01
CA PHE A 49 -15.70 7.73 17.55
C PHE A 49 -17.06 8.41 17.36
N GLY A 50 -17.71 8.22 16.20
CA GLY A 50 -19.07 8.74 15.97
C GLY A 50 -20.15 8.14 16.89
N ARG A 51 -19.81 7.12 17.68
CA ARG A 51 -20.69 6.45 18.65
C ARG A 51 -20.24 6.63 20.10
N TYR A 52 -19.38 7.61 20.36
CA TYR A 52 -18.79 7.88 21.68
C TYR A 52 -17.99 6.71 22.28
N ASP A 53 -17.59 5.72 21.46
CA ASP A 53 -16.74 4.62 21.90
C ASP A 53 -15.29 4.88 21.50
N THR A 54 -14.55 5.53 22.39
CA THR A 54 -13.12 5.82 22.20
C THR A 54 -12.22 4.71 22.73
N MET A 55 -12.74 3.84 23.62
CA MET A 55 -11.94 2.87 24.35
C MET A 55 -11.76 1.56 23.60
N THR A 56 -12.77 1.13 22.83
CA THR A 56 -12.71 -0.14 22.10
C THR A 56 -11.59 -0.16 21.06
N PRO A 57 -11.39 0.88 20.22
CA PRO A 57 -10.27 0.90 19.26
C PRO A 57 -8.91 0.89 19.94
N VAL A 58 -8.79 1.58 21.08
CA VAL A 58 -7.55 1.63 21.86
C VAL A 58 -7.22 0.25 22.43
N LYS A 59 -8.18 -0.42 23.07
CA LYS A 59 -7.98 -1.78 23.63
C LYS A 59 -7.54 -2.77 22.55
N ILE A 60 -8.19 -2.75 21.38
CA ILE A 60 -7.83 -3.62 20.26
C ILE A 60 -6.41 -3.29 19.75
N SER A 61 -6.06 -2.01 19.66
CA SER A 61 -4.73 -1.58 19.23
C SER A 61 -3.64 -2.01 20.21
N VAL A 62 -3.90 -1.94 21.52
CA VAL A 62 -2.98 -2.43 22.55
C VAL A 62 -2.79 -3.94 22.45
N VAL A 63 -3.87 -4.71 22.31
CA VAL A 63 -3.79 -6.17 22.12
C VAL A 63 -3.00 -6.50 20.86
N SER A 64 -3.25 -5.78 19.76
CA SER A 64 -2.54 -5.97 18.49
C SER A 64 -1.05 -5.61 18.60
N LEU A 65 -0.70 -4.58 19.39
CA LEU A 65 0.69 -4.22 19.69
C LEU A 65 1.39 -5.32 20.49
N VAL A 66 0.72 -5.91 21.48
CA VAL A 66 1.29 -7.05 22.23
C VAL A 66 1.51 -8.24 21.31
N ILE A 67 0.54 -8.57 20.45
CA ILE A 67 0.68 -9.63 19.45
C ILE A 67 1.81 -9.32 18.48
N ASN A 68 1.96 -8.05 18.06
CA ASN A 68 3.06 -7.62 17.21
C ASN A 68 4.42 -7.93 17.84
N VAL A 69 4.62 -7.55 19.10
CA VAL A 69 5.88 -7.78 19.82
C VAL A 69 6.15 -9.29 19.93
N VAL A 70 5.14 -10.08 20.31
CA VAL A 70 5.28 -11.55 20.39
C VAL A 70 5.66 -12.15 19.05
N PHE A 71 4.96 -11.77 17.98
CA PHE A 71 5.28 -12.24 16.63
C PHE A 71 6.64 -11.73 16.15
N ALA A 72 7.01 -10.50 16.47
CA ALA A 72 8.31 -9.96 16.10
C ALA A 72 9.43 -10.79 16.75
N LEU A 73 9.32 -11.14 18.03
CA LEU A 73 10.31 -11.98 18.71
C LEU A 73 10.38 -13.40 18.12
N ILE A 74 9.24 -14.02 17.83
CA ILE A 74 9.18 -15.37 17.24
C ILE A 74 9.73 -15.36 15.81
N LEU A 75 9.23 -14.47 14.96
CA LEU A 75 9.61 -14.41 13.55
C LEU A 75 11.03 -13.87 13.37
N MET A 76 11.52 -13.00 14.26
CA MET A 76 12.92 -12.55 14.20
C MET A 76 13.89 -13.70 14.37
N ARG A 77 13.58 -14.69 15.22
CA ARG A 77 14.44 -15.86 15.41
C ARG A 77 14.49 -16.77 14.17
N VAL A 78 13.40 -16.83 13.40
CA VAL A 78 13.29 -17.70 12.21
C VAL A 78 13.75 -17.00 10.93
N PHE A 79 13.40 -15.72 10.76
CA PHE A 79 13.53 -14.97 9.51
C PHE A 79 14.41 -13.71 9.63
N GLY A 80 15.05 -13.47 10.79
CA GLY A 80 15.87 -12.27 11.01
C GLY A 80 15.08 -10.97 10.86
N HIS A 81 15.67 -9.97 10.19
CA HIS A 81 15.06 -8.66 9.99
C HIS A 81 13.74 -8.71 9.18
N PHE A 82 13.59 -9.68 8.27
CA PHE A 82 12.36 -9.88 7.49
C PHE A 82 11.18 -10.27 8.39
N GLY A 83 11.46 -11.04 9.45
CA GLY A 83 10.47 -11.47 10.42
C GLY A 83 9.78 -10.32 11.16
N ILE A 84 10.52 -9.26 11.48
CA ILE A 84 10.00 -8.07 12.16
C ILE A 84 9.00 -7.32 11.26
N ALA A 85 9.35 -7.17 9.98
CA ALA A 85 8.47 -6.52 9.01
C ALA A 85 7.17 -7.31 8.79
N LEU A 86 7.25 -8.65 8.69
CA LEU A 86 6.08 -9.51 8.61
C LEU A 86 5.21 -9.46 9.86
N ALA A 87 5.81 -9.51 11.06
CA ALA A 87 5.07 -9.42 12.31
C ALA A 87 4.27 -8.11 12.40
N THR A 88 4.85 -7.01 11.91
CA THR A 88 4.19 -5.70 11.85
C THR A 88 2.99 -5.72 10.92
N SER A 89 3.16 -6.20 9.70
CA SER A 89 2.07 -6.34 8.74
C SER A 89 0.96 -7.27 9.24
N LEU A 90 1.31 -8.39 9.86
CA LEU A 90 0.34 -9.36 10.38
C LEU A 90 -0.46 -8.79 11.56
N SER A 91 0.21 -8.06 12.48
CA SER A 91 -0.48 -7.39 13.58
C SER A 91 -1.45 -6.32 13.11
N ALA A 92 -1.13 -5.60 12.03
CA ALA A 92 -2.02 -4.61 11.44
C ALA A 92 -3.29 -5.28 10.89
N TRP A 93 -3.16 -6.44 10.25
CA TRP A 93 -4.31 -7.24 9.81
C TRP A 93 -5.17 -7.73 10.96
N ILE A 94 -4.54 -8.18 12.06
CA ILE A 94 -5.27 -8.58 13.28
C ILE A 94 -6.03 -7.39 13.87
N ASN A 95 -5.41 -6.21 13.95
CA ASN A 95 -6.06 -4.98 14.42
C ASN A 95 -7.28 -4.62 13.56
N ALA A 96 -7.07 -4.56 12.24
CA ALA A 96 -8.12 -4.23 11.28
C ALA A 96 -9.28 -5.25 11.34
N GLY A 97 -8.96 -6.54 11.41
CA GLY A 97 -9.93 -7.63 11.52
C GLY A 97 -10.72 -7.57 12.81
N ALA A 98 -10.06 -7.33 13.95
CA ALA A 98 -10.72 -7.20 15.24
C ALA A 98 -11.68 -5.99 15.28
N LEU A 99 -11.27 -4.84 14.75
CA LEU A 99 -12.15 -3.67 14.58
C LEU A 99 -13.36 -3.99 13.72
N ALA A 100 -13.16 -4.64 12.58
CA ALA A 100 -14.24 -5.03 11.67
C ALA A 100 -15.23 -5.99 12.34
N VAL A 101 -14.73 -7.01 13.03
CA VAL A 101 -15.57 -7.99 13.75
C VAL A 101 -16.39 -7.31 14.85
N VAL A 102 -15.79 -6.43 15.66
CA VAL A 102 -16.53 -5.74 16.72
C VAL A 102 -17.61 -4.83 16.14
N LEU A 103 -17.31 -4.10 15.06
CA LEU A 103 -18.27 -3.22 14.41
C LEU A 103 -19.43 -4.01 13.75
N PHE A 104 -19.12 -5.18 13.18
CA PHE A 104 -20.11 -6.10 12.63
C PHE A 104 -21.01 -6.71 13.71
N ARG A 105 -20.42 -7.21 14.81
CA ARG A 105 -21.19 -7.78 15.94
C ARG A 105 -22.11 -6.79 16.61
N ARG A 106 -21.78 -5.49 16.59
CA ARG A 106 -22.64 -4.42 17.12
C ARG A 106 -23.75 -3.98 16.14
N GLY A 107 -23.89 -4.65 14.99
CA GLY A 107 -24.93 -4.34 13.99
C GLY A 107 -24.75 -2.99 13.32
N HIS A 108 -23.58 -2.38 13.47
CA HIS A 108 -23.26 -1.02 13.01
C HIS A 108 -22.53 -0.99 11.67
N PHE A 109 -22.12 -2.16 11.18
CA PHE A 109 -21.45 -2.33 9.91
C PHE A 109 -22.40 -2.91 8.87
N ARG A 110 -22.99 -2.03 8.07
CA ARG A 110 -23.55 -2.43 6.78
C ARG A 110 -22.43 -2.29 5.77
N LEU A 111 -21.87 -3.43 5.33
CA LEU A 111 -21.01 -3.44 4.16
C LEU A 111 -21.79 -2.81 3.01
N ASP A 112 -21.31 -1.66 2.51
CA ASP A 112 -21.93 -1.05 1.34
C ASP A 112 -21.82 -2.06 0.18
N PRO A 113 -22.94 -2.54 -0.39
CA PRO A 113 -22.93 -3.46 -1.53
C PRO A 113 -22.09 -2.92 -2.70
N ARG A 114 -21.98 -1.58 -2.82
CA ARG A 114 -21.12 -0.93 -3.81
C ARG A 114 -19.65 -1.25 -3.59
N LEU A 115 -19.18 -1.30 -2.34
CA LEU A 115 -17.80 -1.61 -2.00
C LEU A 115 -17.47 -3.07 -2.32
N ILE A 116 -18.39 -4.01 -2.02
CA ILE A 116 -18.23 -5.43 -2.32
C ILE A 116 -18.16 -5.66 -3.84
N HIS A 117 -19.01 -4.99 -4.62
CA HIS A 117 -18.97 -5.12 -6.09
C HIS A 117 -17.78 -4.40 -6.74
N ARG A 118 -17.24 -3.33 -6.13
CA ARG A 118 -16.02 -2.65 -6.60
C ARG A 118 -14.75 -3.42 -6.25
N PHE A 119 -14.73 -4.21 -5.18
CA PHE A 119 -13.55 -4.98 -4.73
C PHE A 119 -12.90 -5.86 -5.81
N PRO A 120 -13.62 -6.75 -6.53
CA PRO A 120 -13.02 -7.58 -7.58
C PRO A 120 -12.51 -6.76 -8.76
N ARG A 121 -13.14 -5.62 -9.07
CA ARG A 121 -12.71 -4.70 -10.12
C ARG A 121 -11.38 -4.01 -9.78
N ILE A 122 -11.20 -3.63 -8.52
CA ILE A 122 -9.94 -3.04 -8.01
C ILE A 122 -8.82 -4.07 -8.03
N ILE A 123 -9.11 -5.32 -7.65
CA ILE A 123 -8.14 -6.42 -7.75
C ILE A 123 -7.73 -6.62 -9.22
N LEU A 124 -8.69 -6.65 -10.15
CA LEU A 124 -8.40 -6.81 -11.57
C LEU A 124 -7.52 -5.67 -12.11
N ALA A 125 -7.83 -4.41 -11.80
CA ALA A 125 -7.00 -3.26 -12.17
C ALA A 125 -5.58 -3.35 -11.60
N THR A 126 -5.44 -3.84 -10.37
CA THR A 126 -4.14 -4.06 -9.71
C THR A 126 -3.34 -5.16 -10.40
N VAL A 127 -3.99 -6.25 -10.81
CA VAL A 127 -3.35 -7.36 -11.55
C VAL A 127 -2.90 -6.92 -12.93
N ILE A 128 -3.72 -6.14 -13.66
CA ILE A 128 -3.35 -5.57 -14.96
C ILE A 128 -2.12 -4.67 -14.81
N MET A 129 -2.17 -3.73 -13.86
CA MET A 129 -1.02 -2.87 -13.55
C MET A 129 0.23 -3.69 -13.23
N MET A 130 0.11 -4.72 -12.39
CA MET A 130 1.22 -5.59 -12.01
C MET A 130 1.83 -6.30 -13.23
N GLY A 131 0.99 -6.82 -14.12
CA GLY A 131 1.43 -7.46 -15.37
C GLY A 131 2.14 -6.48 -16.30
N THR A 132 1.56 -5.30 -16.52
CA THR A 132 2.15 -4.28 -17.40
C THR A 132 3.49 -3.77 -16.87
N LEU A 133 3.61 -3.53 -15.57
CA LEU A 133 4.89 -3.16 -14.94
C LEU A 133 5.93 -4.28 -15.03
N GLY A 134 5.52 -5.54 -14.89
CA GLY A 134 6.39 -6.70 -15.07
C GLY A 134 6.95 -6.78 -16.49
N ILE A 135 6.09 -6.60 -17.50
CA ILE A 135 6.49 -6.58 -18.92
C ILE A 135 7.38 -5.37 -19.21
N ALA A 136 6.99 -4.16 -18.77
CA ALA A 136 7.77 -2.95 -18.97
C ALA A 136 9.18 -3.08 -18.37
N ARG A 137 9.28 -3.65 -17.16
CA ARG A 137 10.58 -3.93 -16.55
C ARG A 137 11.39 -4.94 -17.37
N TRP A 138 10.77 -6.04 -17.79
CA TRP A 138 11.45 -7.06 -18.61
C TRP A 138 11.98 -6.48 -19.93
N VAL A 139 11.21 -5.63 -20.59
CA VAL A 139 11.63 -4.91 -21.81
C VAL A 139 12.81 -3.99 -21.53
N VAL A 140 12.74 -3.19 -20.47
CA VAL A 140 13.84 -2.28 -20.08
C VAL A 140 15.11 -3.06 -19.77
N ASP A 141 15.01 -4.13 -18.97
CA ASP A 141 16.15 -4.99 -18.63
C ASP A 141 16.76 -5.66 -19.88
N SER A 142 15.95 -5.92 -20.92
CA SER A 142 16.41 -6.51 -22.19
C SER A 142 17.11 -5.52 -23.13
N ILE A 143 16.71 -4.24 -23.12
CA ILE A 143 17.28 -3.20 -24.00
C ILE A 143 18.49 -2.53 -23.37
N VAL A 144 18.38 -2.20 -22.07
CA VAL A 144 19.35 -1.38 -21.35
C VAL A 144 20.30 -2.23 -20.49
N GLY A 145 19.96 -3.50 -20.27
CA GLY A 145 20.62 -4.35 -19.29
C GLY A 145 20.04 -4.17 -17.88
N PRO A 146 20.49 -4.96 -16.88
CA PRO A 146 19.94 -4.94 -15.53
C PRO A 146 20.40 -3.71 -14.74
N VAL A 147 19.87 -2.52 -15.08
CA VAL A 147 20.26 -1.21 -14.51
C VAL A 147 20.09 -1.16 -12.99
N PHE A 148 19.14 -1.92 -12.43
CA PHE A 148 18.89 -1.99 -10.98
C PHE A 148 19.67 -3.11 -10.26
N GLY A 149 20.60 -3.77 -10.95
CA GLY A 149 21.37 -4.91 -10.43
C GLY A 149 20.54 -6.19 -10.39
N ALA A 150 21.01 -7.23 -11.06
CA ALA A 150 20.45 -8.59 -11.01
C ALA A 150 21.35 -9.50 -10.17
N ASN A 151 20.75 -10.38 -9.35
CA ASN A 151 21.44 -11.47 -8.64
C ASN A 151 22.71 -11.05 -7.85
N GLY A 152 22.63 -9.97 -7.06
CA GLY A 152 23.75 -9.51 -6.23
C GLY A 152 24.78 -8.63 -6.96
N ALA A 153 24.61 -8.38 -8.26
CA ALA A 153 25.41 -7.39 -8.98
C ALA A 153 25.08 -5.96 -8.54
N ALA A 154 26.11 -5.13 -8.48
CA ALA A 154 25.98 -3.69 -8.27
C ALA A 154 25.12 -3.08 -9.38
N ALA A 155 24.29 -2.13 -9.00
CA ALA A 155 23.46 -1.43 -9.96
C ALA A 155 24.27 -0.45 -10.82
N GLY A 156 23.70 -0.14 -11.99
CA GLY A 156 24.31 0.77 -12.96
C GLY A 156 24.31 2.24 -12.54
N PRO A 157 24.60 3.16 -13.47
CA PRO A 157 24.69 4.59 -13.19
C PRO A 157 23.44 5.18 -12.52
N GLU A 158 23.63 6.00 -11.50
CA GLU A 158 22.55 6.56 -10.66
C GLU A 158 21.49 7.31 -11.46
N PHE A 159 21.89 8.15 -12.41
CA PHE A 159 20.99 8.96 -13.22
C PHE A 159 20.01 8.11 -14.03
N MET A 160 20.50 7.01 -14.59
CA MET A 160 19.70 6.09 -15.39
C MET A 160 18.63 5.39 -14.54
N ARG A 161 18.99 5.03 -13.30
CA ARG A 161 18.08 4.39 -12.33
C ARG A 161 16.92 5.31 -11.96
N VAL A 162 17.20 6.60 -11.74
CA VAL A 162 16.16 7.60 -11.42
C VAL A 162 15.20 7.75 -12.59
N ILE A 163 15.70 7.92 -13.81
CA ILE A 163 14.87 8.11 -15.01
C ILE A 163 13.98 6.88 -15.26
N ILE A 164 14.57 5.69 -15.25
CA ILE A 164 13.83 4.45 -15.51
C ILE A 164 12.80 4.20 -14.40
N LEU A 165 13.16 4.44 -13.14
CA LEU A 165 12.22 4.29 -12.03
C LEU A 165 11.06 5.29 -12.13
N ALA A 166 11.34 6.54 -12.46
CA ALA A 166 10.32 7.57 -12.67
C ALA A 166 9.38 7.19 -13.84
N PHE A 167 9.94 6.69 -14.94
CA PHE A 167 9.18 6.17 -16.06
C PHE A 167 8.27 5.01 -15.64
N LEU A 168 8.82 3.98 -14.97
CA LEU A 168 8.05 2.83 -14.50
C LEU A 168 6.92 3.23 -13.54
N ILE A 169 7.18 4.13 -12.59
CA ILE A 169 6.16 4.62 -11.65
C ILE A 169 5.07 5.36 -12.43
N THR A 170 5.44 6.25 -13.35
CA THR A 170 4.50 7.04 -14.15
C THR A 170 3.62 6.14 -15.02
N THR A 171 4.22 5.20 -15.74
CA THR A 171 3.48 4.21 -16.54
C THR A 171 2.55 3.37 -15.66
N GLY A 172 3.02 2.93 -14.49
CA GLY A 172 2.21 2.18 -13.54
C GLY A 172 0.97 2.93 -13.07
N VAL A 173 1.15 4.21 -12.69
CA VAL A 173 0.04 5.08 -12.28
C VAL A 173 -0.95 5.29 -13.41
N ILE A 174 -0.46 5.58 -14.63
CA ILE A 174 -1.32 5.77 -15.81
C ILE A 174 -2.13 4.49 -16.09
N VAL A 175 -1.50 3.33 -16.12
CA VAL A 175 -2.17 2.04 -16.39
C VAL A 175 -3.19 1.73 -15.31
N PHE A 176 -2.87 1.96 -14.03
CA PHE A 176 -3.81 1.76 -12.93
C PHE A 176 -5.05 2.65 -13.07
N VAL A 177 -4.85 3.96 -13.31
CA VAL A 177 -5.94 4.92 -13.46
C VAL A 177 -6.80 4.59 -14.67
N LEU A 178 -6.19 4.32 -15.83
CA LEU A 178 -6.92 3.94 -17.04
C LEU A 178 -7.70 2.64 -16.86
N SER A 179 -7.10 1.63 -16.23
CA SER A 179 -7.78 0.35 -15.95
C SER A 179 -8.92 0.53 -14.95
N ALA A 180 -8.72 1.32 -13.90
CA ALA A 180 -9.76 1.59 -12.89
C ALA A 180 -10.96 2.35 -13.49
N ILE A 181 -10.71 3.27 -14.43
CA ILE A 181 -11.77 3.99 -15.17
C ILE A 181 -12.45 3.04 -16.17
N ALA A 182 -11.69 2.29 -16.96
CA ALA A 182 -12.23 1.39 -17.99
C ALA A 182 -13.10 0.26 -17.41
N ILE A 183 -12.72 -0.28 -16.26
CA ILE A 183 -13.47 -1.33 -15.55
C ILE A 183 -14.68 -0.74 -14.78
N GLY A 184 -14.81 0.59 -14.72
CA GLY A 184 -15.89 1.27 -14.00
C GLY A 184 -15.79 1.06 -12.48
N ALA A 185 -14.58 0.97 -11.94
CA ALA A 185 -14.33 1.00 -10.49
C ALA A 185 -14.34 2.44 -9.95
N ALA A 186 -13.94 3.40 -10.80
CA ALA A 186 -14.12 4.83 -10.58
C ALA A 186 -15.36 5.30 -11.35
N GLU A 187 -16.49 5.40 -10.66
CA GLU A 187 -17.72 5.91 -11.23
C GLU A 187 -17.54 7.42 -11.49
N LYS A 188 -17.79 7.90 -12.72
CA LYS A 188 -17.65 9.33 -13.08
C LYS A 188 -18.45 10.26 -12.15
N SER A 189 -19.44 9.74 -11.42
CA SER A 189 -20.25 10.44 -10.41
C SER A 189 -19.50 10.85 -9.15
N ASP A 190 -18.37 10.21 -8.79
CA ASP A 190 -17.59 10.57 -7.60
C ASP A 190 -16.73 11.83 -7.86
N LEU A 191 -16.29 12.06 -9.10
CA LEU A 191 -15.62 13.28 -9.54
C LEU A 191 -16.56 14.50 -9.59
N ASP A 192 -17.82 14.30 -9.98
CA ASP A 192 -18.82 15.37 -10.00
C ASP A 192 -19.27 15.79 -8.58
N GLN A 193 -19.20 14.88 -7.59
CA GLN A 193 -19.47 15.21 -6.19
C GLN A 193 -18.36 16.03 -5.54
N LEU A 194 -17.08 15.74 -5.83
CA LEU A 194 -15.96 16.58 -5.39
C LEU A 194 -16.05 17.98 -5.98
N ARG A 195 -16.41 18.09 -7.26
CA ARG A 195 -16.60 19.38 -7.95
C ARG A 195 -17.81 20.17 -7.40
N ARG A 196 -18.86 19.48 -6.94
CA ARG A 196 -20.01 20.10 -6.26
C ARG A 196 -19.69 20.52 -4.83
N SER A 197 -18.92 19.75 -4.07
CA SER A 197 -18.53 20.10 -2.69
C SER A 197 -17.68 21.37 -2.64
N THR A 198 -16.75 21.55 -3.59
CA THR A 198 -15.94 22.77 -3.70
C THR A 198 -16.79 23.98 -4.13
N ALA A 199 -17.80 23.77 -4.98
CA ALA A 199 -18.71 24.83 -5.41
C ALA A 199 -19.66 25.33 -4.30
N VAL A 200 -20.04 24.46 -3.34
CA VAL A 200 -20.88 24.84 -2.20
C VAL A 200 -20.06 25.58 -1.13
N SER A 201 -18.85 25.11 -0.82
CA SER A 201 -17.96 25.78 0.15
C SER A 201 -17.54 27.19 -0.30
N ASN A 202 -17.35 27.41 -1.61
CA ASN A 202 -17.00 28.73 -2.15
C ASN A 202 -18.20 29.71 -2.19
N LYS A 203 -19.42 29.23 -1.96
CA LYS A 203 -20.64 30.05 -1.95
C LYS A 203 -20.97 30.57 -0.55
N GLU A 204 -20.61 29.83 0.50
CA GLU A 204 -20.77 30.23 1.92
C GLU A 204 -19.70 31.23 2.38
N SER A 205 -18.51 31.28 1.75
CA SER A 205 -17.47 32.26 2.06
C SER A 205 -17.68 33.65 1.44
N THR A 206 -18.72 33.82 0.61
CA THR A 206 -19.03 35.05 -0.13
C THR A 206 -20.31 35.76 0.32
N THR A 207 -21.01 35.24 1.33
CA THR A 207 -22.13 35.95 1.98
C THR A 207 -21.58 36.78 3.14
N PRO A 208 -21.59 38.12 3.06
CA PRO A 208 -21.13 39.03 4.11
C PRO A 208 -22.04 39.04 5.35
#